data_AF-A0A8X6R3A5-F1
#
_entry.id   AF-A0A8X6R3A5-F1
#
_cell.length_a   1.000
_cell.length_b   1.000
_cell.length_c   1.000
_cell.angle_alpha   90.00
_cell.angle_beta   90.00
_cell.angle_gamma   90.00
#
_symmetry.space_group_name_H-M   'P 1'
#
loop_
_entity.id
_entity.type
_entity.pdbx_description
1 polymer ?
#
loop_
_entity_poly.entity_id
_entity_poly.type
_entity_poly.pdbx_seq_one_letter_code
_entity_poly.pdbx_strand_id
1 'polypeptide(L)' 'MDYFTKWPEAYPNPDQEASTVAEVLAQHWISRFGVPLQLHSDQGRNLDSAVCKRLCEILAIDKNQDNRFASSV' A
#
# COMPACT_ATOMS: atom_id res chain seq x y z
N MET A 1 -7.56 0.37 -2.61
CA MET A 1 -8.99 -0.01 -2.70
C MET A 1 -9.04 -1.51 -2.83
N ASP A 2 -9.90 -2.19 -2.08
CA ASP A 2 -10.13 -3.62 -2.30
C ASP A 2 -10.78 -3.82 -3.68
N TYR A 3 -10.15 -4.62 -4.54
CA TYR A 3 -10.60 -4.78 -5.93
C TYR A 3 -11.89 -5.59 -6.05
N PHE A 4 -12.18 -6.46 -5.07
CA PHE A 4 -13.36 -7.31 -5.07
C PHE A 4 -14.63 -6.53 -4.70
N THR A 5 -14.61 -5.85 -3.56
CA THR A 5 -15.77 -5.08 -3.07
C THR A 5 -15.85 -3.65 -3.62
N LYS A 6 -14.75 -3.15 -4.21
CA LYS A 6 -14.60 -1.74 -4.62
C LYS A 6 -14.76 -0.74 -3.45
N TRP A 7 -14.56 -1.19 -2.22
CA TRP A 7 -14.71 -0.35 -1.03
C TRP A 7 -13.47 0.54 -0.81
N PRO A 8 -13.63 1.88 -0.77
CA PRO A 8 -12.54 2.79 -0.45
C PRO A 8 -12.46 3.04 1.07
N GLU A 9 -11.27 2.97 1.64
CA GLU A 9 -10.98 3.50 2.97
C GLU A 9 -9.93 4.61 2.88
N ALA A 10 -10.11 5.65 3.70
CA ALA A 10 -9.17 6.74 3.83
C ALA A 10 -8.84 6.95 5.30
N TYR A 11 -7.55 7.04 5.60
CA TYR A 11 -7.05 7.24 6.95
C TYR A 11 -6.32 8.58 7.03
N PRO A 12 -6.60 9.41 8.05
CA PRO A 12 -5.86 10.63 8.27
C PRO A 12 -4.48 10.28 8.85
N ASN A 13 -3.42 10.74 8.19
CA ASN A 13 -2.05 10.54 8.63
C ASN A 13 -1.46 11.89 9.08
N PRO A 14 -0.75 11.95 10.23
CA PRO A 14 -0.14 13.19 10.71
C PRO A 14 0.95 13.72 9.77
N ASP A 15 1.59 12.82 9.04
CA ASP A 15 2.58 13.11 8.02
C ASP A 15 2.50 12.08 6.88
N GLN A 16 3.35 12.29 5.89
CA GLN A 16 3.50 11.41 4.74
C GLN A 16 4.75 10.54 4.87
N GLU A 17 5.31 10.35 6.06
CA GLU A 17 6.48 9.50 6.21
C GLU A 17 6.14 8.03 5.93
N ALA A 18 7.10 7.32 5.35
CA ALA A 18 6.99 5.91 5.03
C ALA A 18 6.66 5.03 6.25
N SER A 19 7.24 5.34 7.40
CA SER A 19 6.96 4.71 8.70
C SER A 19 5.49 4.85 9.08
N THR A 20 4.97 6.06 9.03
CA THR A 20 3.56 6.37 9.34
C THR A 20 2.61 5.65 8.40
N VAL A 21 2.92 5.63 7.10
CA VAL A 21 2.11 4.88 6.11
C VAL A 21 2.16 3.37 6.38
N ALA A 22 3.33 2.81 6.68
CA ALA A 22 3.50 1.39 7.01
C ALA A 22 2.73 1.01 8.28
N GLU A 23 2.75 1.85 9.31
CA GLU A 23 2.01 1.64 10.55
C GLU A 23 0.50 1.64 10.30
N VAL A 24 -0.01 2.63 9.57
CA VAL A 24 -1.43 2.71 9.19
C VAL A 24 -1.85 1.46 8.39
N LEU A 25 -1.01 1.01 7.45
CA LEU A 25 -1.29 -0.19 6.67
C LEU A 25 -1.37 -1.43 7.58
N ALA A 26 -0.44 -1.59 8.52
CA ALA A 26 -0.41 -2.72 9.44
C ALA A 26 -1.60 -2.71 10.41
N GLN A 27 -1.85 -1.58 11.06
CA GLN A 27 -2.85 -1.46 12.13
C GLN A 27 -4.28 -1.42 11.59
N HIS A 28 -4.52 -0.74 10.48
CA HIS A 28 -5.88 -0.53 9.99
C HIS A 28 -6.28 -1.48 8.88
N TRP A 29 -5.35 -1.82 7.98
CA TRP A 29 -5.67 -2.72 6.87
C TRP A 29 -5.42 -4.18 7.24
N ILE A 30 -4.16 -4.51 7.54
CA ILE A 30 -3.75 -5.91 7.76
C ILE A 30 -4.45 -6.52 8.98
N SER A 31 -4.60 -5.76 10.06
CA SER A 31 -5.31 -6.25 11.25
C SER A 31 -6.81 -6.51 11.02
N ARG A 32 -7.45 -5.89 10.02
CA ARG A 32 -8.90 -6.03 9.78
C ARG A 32 -9.22 -7.01 8.65
N PHE A 33 -8.48 -6.91 7.55
CA PHE A 33 -8.75 -7.65 6.33
C PHE A 33 -7.76 -8.81 6.12
N GLY A 34 -6.74 -8.91 6.95
CA GLY A 34 -5.62 -9.83 6.76
C GLY A 34 -4.59 -9.29 5.77
N VAL A 35 -3.61 -10.14 5.48
CA VAL A 35 -2.52 -9.79 4.56
C VAL A 35 -3.03 -9.92 3.11
N PRO A 36 -2.98 -8.84 2.30
CA PRO A 36 -3.36 -8.93 0.89
C PRO A 36 -2.32 -9.73 0.11
N LEU A 37 -2.76 -10.49 -0.89
CA LEU A 37 -1.85 -11.20 -1.81
C LEU A 37 -1.04 -10.23 -2.67
N GLN A 38 -1.70 -9.17 -3.15
CA GLN A 38 -1.09 -8.15 -3.98
C GLN A 38 -1.42 -6.75 -3.49
N LEU A 39 -0.41 -5.88 -3.45
CA LEU A 39 -0.58 -4.46 -3.18
C LEU A 39 -0.29 -3.67 -4.45
N HIS A 40 -1.32 -3.01 -4.96
CA HIS A 40 -1.18 -2.10 -6.10
C HIS A 40 -0.99 -0.68 -5.57
N SER A 41 0.14 -0.06 -5.89
CA SER A 41 0.41 1.33 -5.51
C SER A 41 0.83 2.16 -6.71
N ASP A 42 0.54 3.47 -6.64
CA ASP A 42 1.27 4.42 -7.45
C ASP A 42 2.74 4.46 -6.99
N GLN A 43 3.64 5.00 -7.82
CA GLN A 43 5.05 5.18 -7.45
C GLN A 43 5.23 6.35 -6.46
N GLY A 44 4.31 6.52 -5.50
CA GLY A 44 4.41 7.53 -4.46
C GLY A 44 5.66 7.28 -3.60
N ARG A 45 6.41 8.33 -3.28
CA ARG A 45 7.68 8.26 -2.54
C ARG A 45 7.57 7.50 -1.21
N ASN A 46 6.40 7.54 -0.58
CA ASN A 46 6.17 6.96 0.73
C ASN A 46 5.98 5.43 0.63
N LEU A 47 5.27 4.97 -0.41
CA LEU A 47 5.03 3.56 -0.68
C LEU A 47 6.24 2.88 -1.33
N ASP A 48 7.10 3.63 -2.02
CA ASP A 48 8.35 3.14 -2.63
C ASP A 48 9.58 3.18 -1.71
N SER A 49 9.38 3.61 -0.48
CA SER A 49 10.40 3.63 0.57
C SER A 49 10.91 2.22 0.91
N ALA A 50 12.12 2.17 1.49
CA ALA A 50 12.69 0.92 2.00
C ALA A 50 11.81 0.28 3.10
N VAL A 51 11.10 1.10 3.89
CA VAL A 51 10.22 0.63 4.97
C VAL A 51 9.01 -0.12 4.40
N CYS A 52 8.30 0.47 3.44
CA CYS A 52 7.16 -0.19 2.81
C CYS A 52 7.57 -1.44 2.04
N LYS A 53 8.72 -1.44 1.37
CA LYS A 53 9.28 -2.63 0.71
C LYS A 53 9.55 -3.75 1.71
N ARG A 54 10.24 -3.43 2.81
CA ARG A 54 10.55 -4.40 3.86
C ARG A 54 9.29 -4.96 4.52
N LEU A 55 8.26 -4.13 4.72
CA LEU A 55 6.96 -4.59 5.20
C LEU A 55 6.32 -5.59 4.22
N CYS A 56 6.32 -5.29 2.91
CA CYS A 56 5.78 -6.21 1.90
C CYS A 56 6.56 -7.53 1.86
N GLU A 57 7.90 -7.49 1.99
CA GLU A 57 8.73 -8.69 2.05
C GLU A 57 8.40 -9.58 3.26
N ILE A 58 8.27 -8.99 4.46
CA ILE A 58 7.95 -9.73 5.69
C ILE A 58 6.57 -10.39 5.60
N LEU A 59 5.63 -9.70 4.96
CA LEU A 59 4.25 -10.16 4.82
C LEU A 59 4.02 -10.99 3.54
N ALA A 60 5.06 -11.22 2.74
CA ALA A 60 4.97 -11.90 1.44
C ALA A 60 3.90 -11.30 0.51
N ILE A 61 3.76 -9.97 0.54
CA ILE A 61 2.85 -9.21 -0.32
C ILE A 61 3.55 -8.95 -1.65
N ASP A 62 2.91 -9.35 -2.76
CA ASP A 62 3.39 -9.04 -4.09
C ASP A 62 2.99 -7.60 -4.48
N LYS A 63 3.98 -6.71 -4.59
CA LYS A 63 3.73 -5.29 -4.82
C LYS A 63 3.83 -4.96 -6.32
N ASN A 64 2.70 -4.61 -6.93
CA ASN A 64 2.65 -4.11 -8.30
C ASN A 64 2.69 -2.56 -8.30
N GLN A 65 3.52 -2.01 -9.18
CA GLN A 65 3.62 -0.57 -9.40
C GLN A 65 3.01 -0.25 -10.75
N ASP A 66 2.07 0.71 -10.81
CA ASP A 66 1.64 1.24 -12.10
C ASP A 66 2.79 1.99 -12.77
N ASN A 67 3.08 1.63 -14.02
CA ASN A 67 4.01 2.39 -14.85
C ASN A 67 3.34 3.73 -15.20
N ARG A 68 3.94 4.86 -14.79
CA ARG A 68 3.39 6.22 -14.99
C ARG A 68 3.17 6.62 -16.46
N PHE A 69 3.52 5.75 -17.41
CA PHE A 69 3.37 5.96 -18.86
C PHE A 69 2.39 4.97 -19.54
N ALA A 70 1.73 4.08 -18.79
CA ALA A 70 0.80 3.10 -19.37
C ALA A 70 -0.66 3.60 -19.49
N SER A 71 -0.96 4.84 -19.09
CA SER A 71 -2.25 5.50 -19.34
C SER A 71 -2.09 6.53 -20.47
N SER A 72 -1.80 6.04 -21.66
CA SER A 72 -1.85 6.79 -22.93
C SER A 72 -2.15 5.81 -24.07
N VAL A 73 -3.26 5.08 -23.96
CA VAL A 73 -3.98 4.49 -25.09
C VAL A 73 -5.47 4.47 -24.76
#